data_AF-A0A7V0XNH6-F1
#
_entry.id   AF-A0A7V0XNH6-F1
#
_cell.length_a   1.000
_cell.length_b   1.000
_cell.length_c   1.000
_cell.angle_alpha   90.00
_cell.angle_beta   90.00
_cell.angle_gamma   90.00
#
_symmetry.space_group_name_H-M   'P 1'
#
loop_
_entity.id
_entity.type
_entity.pdbx_description
1 polymer ?
#
loop_
_entity_poly.entity_id
_entity_poly.type
_entity_poly.pdbx_seq_one_letter_code
_entity_poly.pdbx_strand_id
1 'polypeptide(L)'
;MQEIPVNIAENIRHLKEELPAGVTLVAISKTKSPEEIMQAYETGHRVFGENKVQELVSKREALPLDIEWHMVGHLQSNKVKYLAPFVSLIQSVDSMKLLRVINKEGRKNGRVIPCLLQFHIAGEETKFGLDMQEAREMLDSSQFRELNHVKILGVMGMATFTDCMDQVRKEFRQLAGIFRTLKNDYFRNDDHFCEISMGMSGDYPVALEEGATMVRIGSLIFGERSCAI
;
A
#
# COMPACT_ATOMS: atom_id res chain seq x y z
N MET A 1 2.78 -32.98 -14.79
CA MET A 1 3.49 -32.62 -13.55
C MET A 1 2.44 -32.01 -12.64
N GLN A 2 2.03 -32.70 -11.58
CA GLN A 2 1.04 -32.16 -10.63
C GLN A 2 1.65 -30.93 -9.98
N GLU A 3 1.04 -29.76 -10.16
CA GLU A 3 1.38 -28.56 -9.39
C GLU A 3 1.19 -28.90 -7.92
N ILE A 4 2.24 -28.72 -7.12
CA ILE A 4 2.16 -28.81 -5.66
C ILE A 4 1.20 -27.68 -5.23
N PRO A 5 0.09 -27.99 -4.54
CA PRO A 5 -0.84 -26.96 -4.11
C PRO A 5 -0.12 -25.97 -3.19
N VAL A 6 -0.23 -24.69 -3.50
CA VAL A 6 0.31 -23.62 -2.67
C VAL A 6 -0.38 -23.66 -1.32
N ASN A 7 0.39 -23.79 -0.23
CA ASN A 7 -0.16 -23.75 1.12
C ASN A 7 -0.21 -22.29 1.63
N ILE A 8 -1.27 -21.57 1.26
CA ILE A 8 -1.47 -20.16 1.62
C ILE A 8 -1.37 -19.94 3.14
N ALA A 9 -1.99 -20.83 3.92
CA ALA A 9 -2.04 -20.70 5.36
C ALA A 9 -0.65 -20.84 6.02
N GLU A 10 0.17 -21.77 5.53
CA GLU A 10 1.54 -21.96 6.00
C GLU A 10 2.44 -20.79 5.59
N ASN A 11 2.32 -20.31 4.34
CA ASN A 11 3.07 -19.16 3.85
C ASN A 11 2.81 -17.90 4.68
N ILE A 12 1.54 -17.63 5.04
CA ILE A 12 1.19 -16.50 5.90
C ILE A 12 1.82 -16.64 7.29
N ARG A 13 1.79 -17.83 7.90
CA ARG A 13 2.39 -18.06 9.22
C ARG A 13 3.90 -17.84 9.18
N HIS A 14 4.58 -18.43 8.20
CA HIS A 14 6.02 -18.29 8.02
C HIS A 14 6.42 -16.82 7.84
N LEU A 15 5.76 -16.08 6.94
CA LEU A 15 6.05 -14.67 6.74
C LEU A 15 5.80 -13.84 8.00
N LYS A 16 4.74 -14.13 8.77
CA LYS A 16 4.49 -13.43 10.04
C LYS A 16 5.55 -13.73 11.11
N GLU A 17 6.16 -14.91 11.09
CA GLU A 17 7.26 -15.28 11.99
C GLU A 17 8.58 -14.62 11.58
N GLU A 18 8.84 -14.46 10.28
CA GLU A 18 10.04 -13.80 9.76
C GLU A 18 10.01 -12.27 9.90
N LEU A 19 8.82 -11.67 9.83
CA LEU A 19 8.68 -10.23 9.87
C LEU A 19 8.96 -9.66 11.28
N PRO A 20 9.77 -8.59 11.39
CA PRO A 20 9.98 -7.91 12.66
C PRO A 20 8.67 -7.41 13.29
N ALA A 21 8.65 -7.38 14.62
CA ALA A 21 7.50 -6.84 15.35
C ALA A 21 7.19 -5.40 14.91
N GLY A 22 5.92 -5.11 14.66
CA GLY A 22 5.44 -3.80 14.19
C GLY A 22 5.41 -3.64 12.67
N VAL A 23 5.97 -4.58 11.89
CA VAL A 23 5.84 -4.57 10.44
C VAL A 23 4.51 -5.19 10.02
N THR A 24 3.74 -4.45 9.21
CA THR A 24 2.48 -4.91 8.64
C THR A 24 2.73 -5.69 7.35
N LEU A 25 2.32 -6.96 7.35
CA LEU A 25 2.18 -7.75 6.13
C LEU A 25 0.89 -7.36 5.41
N VAL A 26 0.98 -6.86 4.18
CA VAL A 26 -0.19 -6.66 3.30
C VAL A 26 -0.21 -7.79 2.28
N ALA A 27 -1.18 -8.69 2.38
CA ALA A 27 -1.37 -9.76 1.41
C ALA A 27 -1.97 -9.20 0.11
N ILE A 28 -1.17 -9.16 -0.95
CA ILE A 28 -1.59 -8.67 -2.27
C ILE A 28 -2.40 -9.75 -2.98
N SER A 29 -3.71 -9.64 -2.90
CA SER A 29 -4.69 -10.63 -3.36
C SER A 29 -5.21 -10.39 -4.79
N LYS A 30 -4.59 -9.48 -5.55
CA LYS A 30 -4.96 -9.25 -6.96
C LYS A 30 -5.00 -10.56 -7.74
N THR A 31 -6.03 -10.73 -8.56
CA THR A 31 -6.35 -11.93 -9.34
C THR A 31 -6.58 -13.20 -8.53
N LYS A 32 -6.75 -13.12 -7.20
CA LYS A 32 -7.03 -14.27 -6.32
C LYS A 32 -8.51 -14.40 -6.00
N SER A 33 -8.98 -15.65 -5.92
CA SER A 33 -10.39 -15.95 -5.66
C SER A 33 -10.76 -15.68 -4.20
N PRO A 34 -12.07 -15.52 -3.88
CA PRO A 34 -12.53 -15.42 -2.50
C PRO A 34 -12.07 -16.60 -1.64
N GLU A 35 -12.01 -17.81 -2.20
CA GLU A 35 -11.58 -19.02 -1.49
C GLU A 35 -10.10 -18.94 -1.09
N GLU A 36 -9.22 -18.49 -1.98
CA GLU A 36 -7.80 -18.27 -1.67
C GLU A 36 -7.61 -17.20 -0.58
N ILE A 37 -8.43 -16.14 -0.62
CA ILE A 37 -8.41 -15.08 0.40
C ILE A 37 -8.91 -15.60 1.74
N MET A 38 -9.94 -16.44 1.74
CA MET A 38 -10.45 -17.09 2.95
C MET A 38 -9.40 -17.99 3.62
N GLN A 39 -8.59 -18.72 2.85
CA GLN A 39 -7.49 -19.51 3.41
C GLN A 39 -6.48 -18.64 4.18
N ALA A 40 -6.15 -17.46 3.65
CA ALA A 40 -5.31 -16.50 4.38
C ALA A 40 -6.04 -15.91 5.60
N TYR A 41 -7.33 -15.55 5.44
CA TYR A 41 -8.15 -14.96 6.50
C TYR A 41 -8.32 -15.88 7.72
N GLU A 42 -8.48 -17.18 7.50
CA GLU A 42 -8.64 -18.21 8.54
C GLU A 42 -7.40 -18.36 9.43
N THR A 43 -6.23 -17.88 8.98
CA THR A 43 -5.02 -17.78 9.84
C THR A 43 -5.05 -16.60 10.82
N GLY A 44 -6.13 -15.82 10.83
CA GLY A 44 -6.22 -14.55 11.56
C GLY A 44 -5.60 -13.37 10.80
N HIS A 45 -5.21 -13.54 9.54
CA HIS A 45 -4.78 -12.41 8.70
C HIS A 45 -5.97 -11.53 8.31
N ARG A 46 -5.77 -10.21 8.26
CA ARG A 46 -6.85 -9.24 8.01
C ARG A 46 -6.50 -8.17 6.97
N VAL A 47 -5.22 -7.95 6.67
CA VAL A 47 -4.77 -6.81 5.86
C VAL A 47 -4.51 -7.25 4.42
N PHE A 48 -5.41 -6.91 3.51
CA PHE A 48 -5.34 -7.32 2.10
C PHE A 48 -5.21 -6.12 1.18
N GLY A 49 -4.40 -6.25 0.13
CA GLY A 49 -4.13 -5.20 -0.84
C GLY A 49 -4.62 -5.54 -2.24
N GLU A 50 -5.30 -4.58 -2.88
CA GLU A 50 -5.81 -4.72 -4.24
C GLU A 50 -5.31 -3.60 -5.16
N ASN A 51 -5.16 -3.95 -6.44
CA ASN A 51 -4.69 -3.01 -7.47
C ASN A 51 -5.84 -2.37 -8.27
N LYS A 52 -7.04 -2.97 -8.27
CA LYS A 52 -8.17 -2.53 -9.07
C LYS A 52 -9.40 -2.32 -8.18
N VAL A 53 -10.03 -1.16 -8.31
CA VAL A 53 -11.21 -0.79 -7.48
C VAL A 53 -12.36 -1.77 -7.65
N GLN A 54 -12.67 -2.19 -8.88
CA GLN A 54 -13.78 -3.11 -9.13
C GLN A 54 -13.57 -4.48 -8.44
N GLU A 55 -12.34 -4.97 -8.47
CA GLU A 55 -11.97 -6.24 -7.84
C GLU A 55 -12.08 -6.14 -6.32
N LEU A 56 -11.56 -5.06 -5.74
CA LEU A 56 -11.65 -4.75 -4.33
C LEU A 56 -13.11 -4.66 -3.85
N VAL A 57 -13.97 -3.95 -4.58
CA VAL A 57 -15.40 -3.81 -4.25
C VAL A 57 -16.13 -5.15 -4.30
N SER A 58 -15.92 -5.93 -5.37
CA SER A 58 -16.52 -7.28 -5.49
C SER A 58 -16.10 -8.19 -4.33
N LYS A 59 -14.81 -8.19 -3.98
CA LYS A 59 -14.29 -8.95 -2.84
C LYS A 59 -14.84 -8.47 -1.51
N ARG A 60 -14.96 -7.16 -1.31
CA ARG A 60 -15.56 -6.59 -0.10
C ARG A 60 -17.01 -7.02 0.10
N GLU A 61 -17.77 -7.23 -0.97
CA GLU A 61 -19.16 -7.72 -0.90
C GLU A 61 -19.23 -9.22 -0.59
N ALA A 62 -18.27 -10.00 -1.10
CA ALA A 62 -18.26 -11.46 -0.96
C ALA A 62 -17.58 -11.98 0.32
N LEU A 63 -16.75 -11.16 0.99
CA LEU A 63 -15.88 -11.59 2.08
C LEU A 63 -16.22 -10.91 3.43
N PRO A 64 -15.68 -11.43 4.56
CA PRO A 64 -15.91 -10.86 5.89
C PRO A 64 -15.67 -9.35 5.97
N LEU A 65 -16.53 -8.66 6.72
CA LEU A 65 -16.54 -7.19 6.78
C LEU A 65 -15.36 -6.60 7.57
N ASP A 66 -14.69 -7.42 8.39
CA ASP A 66 -13.53 -7.05 9.23
C ASP A 66 -12.20 -7.16 8.49
N ILE A 67 -12.20 -7.48 7.19
CA ILE A 67 -11.02 -7.35 6.34
C ILE A 67 -10.65 -5.87 6.18
N GLU A 68 -9.37 -5.58 6.42
CA GLU A 68 -8.77 -4.28 6.20
C GLU A 68 -8.26 -4.19 4.76
N TRP A 69 -9.02 -3.50 3.91
CA TRP A 69 -8.69 -3.35 2.50
C TRP A 69 -7.78 -2.15 2.25
N HIS A 70 -6.63 -2.42 1.64
CA HIS A 70 -5.67 -1.45 1.16
C HIS A 70 -5.79 -1.29 -0.37
N MET A 71 -6.01 -0.06 -0.85
CA MET A 71 -5.89 0.25 -2.27
C MET A 71 -4.42 0.59 -2.57
N VAL A 72 -3.74 -0.30 -3.29
CA VAL A 72 -2.29 -0.21 -3.55
C VAL A 72 -1.99 0.22 -5.00
N GLY A 73 -2.86 -0.15 -5.94
CA GLY A 73 -2.72 0.25 -7.34
C GLY A 73 -3.17 1.69 -7.58
N HIS A 74 -2.84 2.24 -8.75
CA HIS A 74 -3.22 3.60 -9.14
C HIS A 74 -4.74 3.81 -9.02
N LEU A 75 -5.13 4.88 -8.31
CA LEU A 75 -6.52 5.19 -8.00
C LEU A 75 -7.03 6.36 -8.83
N GLN A 76 -7.89 6.05 -9.81
CA GLN A 76 -8.59 7.07 -10.58
C GLN A 76 -9.59 7.83 -9.70
N SER A 77 -9.59 9.16 -9.77
CA SER A 77 -10.40 10.01 -8.88
C SER A 77 -11.90 9.69 -8.93
N ASN A 78 -12.47 9.35 -10.09
CA ASN A 78 -13.89 9.00 -10.24
C ASN A 78 -14.28 7.68 -9.57
N LYS A 79 -13.30 6.86 -9.16
CA LYS A 79 -13.52 5.57 -8.50
C LYS A 79 -13.42 5.65 -6.97
N VAL A 80 -12.91 6.74 -6.41
CA VAL A 80 -12.76 6.96 -4.96
C VAL A 80 -14.07 6.75 -4.21
N LYS A 81 -15.20 7.18 -4.78
CA LYS A 81 -16.55 7.05 -4.19
C LYS A 81 -16.95 5.61 -3.86
N TYR A 82 -16.38 4.61 -4.55
CA TYR A 82 -16.68 3.20 -4.30
C TYR A 82 -15.88 2.64 -3.12
N LEU A 83 -14.72 3.22 -2.82
CA LEU A 83 -13.82 2.79 -1.75
C LEU A 83 -14.07 3.53 -0.44
N ALA A 84 -14.44 4.81 -0.53
CA ALA A 84 -14.64 5.70 0.61
C ALA A 84 -15.50 5.14 1.76
N PRO A 85 -16.54 4.31 1.54
CA PRO A 85 -17.33 3.75 2.64
C PRO A 85 -16.55 2.79 3.56
N PHE A 86 -15.53 2.09 3.06
CA PHE A 86 -14.93 0.96 3.80
C PHE A 86 -13.41 0.80 3.71
N VAL A 87 -12.72 1.46 2.77
CA VAL A 87 -11.27 1.30 2.61
C VAL A 87 -10.54 1.66 3.91
N SER A 88 -9.56 0.84 4.30
CA SER A 88 -8.73 1.07 5.49
C SER A 88 -7.55 1.97 5.18
N LEU A 89 -6.95 1.85 3.99
CA LEU A 89 -5.82 2.67 3.56
C LEU A 89 -5.75 2.82 2.04
N ILE A 90 -5.54 4.04 1.55
CA ILE A 90 -5.19 4.29 0.15
C ILE A 90 -3.69 4.60 0.08
N GLN A 91 -2.90 3.72 -0.51
CA GLN A 91 -1.44 3.88 -0.51
C GLN A 91 -0.88 4.63 -1.73
N SER A 92 -1.72 4.83 -2.74
CA SER A 92 -1.32 5.28 -4.07
C SER A 92 -1.60 6.76 -4.33
N VAL A 93 -1.55 7.62 -3.30
CA VAL A 93 -1.89 9.04 -3.48
C VAL A 93 -0.72 9.75 -4.15
N ASP A 94 -0.93 10.19 -5.39
CA ASP A 94 0.10 10.78 -6.25
C ASP A 94 -0.16 12.25 -6.60
N SER A 95 -1.23 12.87 -6.08
CA SER A 95 -1.60 14.23 -6.47
C SER A 95 -2.58 14.91 -5.52
N MET A 96 -2.52 16.23 -5.47
CA MET A 96 -3.45 17.05 -4.68
C MET A 96 -4.89 16.93 -5.19
N LYS A 97 -5.06 16.72 -6.51
CA LYS A 97 -6.37 16.45 -7.11
C LYS A 97 -7.01 15.20 -6.54
N LEU A 98 -6.25 14.11 -6.40
CA LEU A 98 -6.75 12.87 -5.82
C LEU A 98 -7.11 13.06 -4.34
N LEU A 99 -6.24 13.70 -3.54
CA LEU A 99 -6.52 14.02 -2.13
C LEU A 99 -7.82 14.80 -1.94
N ARG A 100 -8.07 15.83 -2.76
CA ARG A 100 -9.32 16.61 -2.69
C ARG A 100 -10.56 15.75 -2.93
N VAL A 101 -10.46 14.77 -3.82
CA VAL A 101 -11.57 13.85 -4.11
C VAL A 101 -11.74 12.85 -2.97
N ILE A 102 -10.66 12.32 -2.41
CA ILE A 102 -10.71 11.46 -1.21
C ILE A 102 -11.35 12.22 -0.05
N ASN A 103 -10.93 13.46 0.21
CA ASN A 103 -11.52 14.31 1.25
C ASN A 103 -13.03 14.52 1.03
N LYS A 104 -13.45 14.82 -0.21
CA LYS A 104 -14.86 15.01 -0.56
C LYS A 104 -15.69 13.74 -0.29
N GLU A 105 -15.20 12.58 -0.71
CA GLU A 105 -15.92 11.33 -0.51
C GLU A 105 -15.85 10.84 0.95
N GLY A 106 -14.74 11.09 1.65
CA GLY A 106 -14.61 10.89 3.10
C GLY A 106 -15.67 11.69 3.86
N ARG A 107 -15.82 12.98 3.53
CA ARG A 107 -16.88 13.84 4.10
C ARG A 107 -18.28 13.28 3.90
N LYS A 108 -18.61 12.83 2.68
CA LYS A 108 -19.93 12.25 2.38
C LYS A 108 -20.22 10.97 3.17
N ASN A 109 -19.18 10.21 3.50
CA ASN A 109 -19.29 8.97 4.27
C ASN A 109 -19.07 9.19 5.78
N GLY A 110 -18.84 10.43 6.24
CA GLY A 110 -18.54 10.71 7.64
C GLY A 110 -17.24 10.09 8.13
N ARG A 111 -16.27 9.86 7.24
CA ARG A 111 -14.98 9.20 7.54
C ARG A 111 -13.81 10.15 7.33
N VAL A 112 -12.73 9.89 8.06
CA VAL A 112 -11.39 10.38 7.75
C VAL A 112 -10.66 9.22 7.10
N ILE A 113 -10.28 9.33 5.83
CA ILE A 113 -9.70 8.22 5.08
C ILE A 113 -8.18 8.23 5.25
N PRO A 114 -7.57 7.15 5.77
CA PRO A 114 -6.12 7.04 5.84
C PRO A 114 -5.48 6.93 4.45
N CYS A 115 -4.36 7.61 4.26
CA CYS A 115 -3.63 7.66 2.99
C CYS A 115 -2.12 7.62 3.20
N LEU A 116 -1.40 7.07 2.21
CA LEU A 116 0.05 7.26 2.05
C LEU A 116 0.32 8.07 0.78
N LEU A 117 1.34 8.90 0.82
CA LEU A 117 1.83 9.62 -0.36
C LEU A 117 2.76 8.70 -1.16
N GLN A 118 2.42 8.42 -2.41
CA GLN A 118 3.24 7.61 -3.30
C GLN A 118 4.32 8.47 -3.93
N PHE A 119 5.58 8.04 -3.81
CA PHE A 119 6.73 8.71 -4.42
C PHE A 119 7.33 7.89 -5.55
N HIS A 120 7.80 8.59 -6.57
CA HIS A 120 8.61 8.00 -7.62
C HIS A 120 10.07 7.88 -7.16
N ILE A 121 10.52 6.64 -6.93
CA ILE A 121 11.89 6.33 -6.48
C ILE A 121 12.63 5.38 -7.43
N ALA A 122 11.93 4.79 -8.40
CA ALA A 122 12.52 3.88 -9.38
C ALA A 122 13.32 4.65 -10.44
N GLY A 123 14.29 4.00 -11.08
CA GLY A 123 15.08 4.59 -12.16
C GLY A 123 14.42 4.55 -13.54
N GLU A 124 13.26 3.91 -13.69
CA GLU A 124 12.53 3.81 -14.96
C GLU A 124 11.73 5.09 -15.27
N GLU A 125 11.82 5.61 -16.50
CA GLU A 125 11.28 6.92 -16.91
C GLU A 125 9.76 7.11 -16.81
N THR A 126 8.98 6.11 -16.41
CA THR A 126 7.54 6.30 -16.17
C THR A 126 7.04 5.45 -15.02
N LYS A 127 6.77 6.04 -13.84
CA LYS A 127 5.81 5.48 -12.88
C LYS A 127 5.19 6.61 -12.06
N PHE A 128 3.85 6.60 -11.94
CA PHE A 128 3.07 7.44 -11.04
C PHE A 128 3.76 7.63 -9.68
N GLY A 129 3.61 8.82 -9.11
CA GLY A 129 4.18 9.18 -7.82
C GLY A 129 4.65 10.61 -7.84
N LEU A 130 4.72 11.20 -6.66
CA LEU A 130 5.24 12.53 -6.43
C LEU A 130 6.76 12.52 -6.47
N ASP A 131 7.34 13.64 -6.87
CA ASP A 131 8.66 14.02 -6.41
C ASP A 131 8.59 14.84 -5.10
N MET A 132 9.75 15.18 -4.54
CA MET A 132 9.81 15.94 -3.30
C MET A 132 9.29 17.38 -3.45
N GLN A 133 9.44 17.98 -4.63
CA GLN A 133 8.98 19.36 -4.90
C GLN A 133 7.46 19.40 -4.99
N GLU A 134 6.84 18.49 -5.74
CA GLU A 134 5.39 18.34 -5.85
C GLU A 134 4.75 18.05 -4.48
N ALA A 135 5.39 17.21 -3.66
CA ALA A 135 4.93 16.93 -2.30
C ALA A 135 4.96 18.17 -1.40
N ARG A 136 6.04 18.97 -1.47
CA ARG A 136 6.14 20.24 -0.72
C ARG A 136 5.07 21.23 -1.16
N GLU A 137 4.92 21.45 -2.47
CA GLU A 137 3.89 22.33 -3.03
C GLU A 137 2.48 21.92 -2.60
N MET A 138 2.21 20.62 -2.56
CA MET A 138 0.96 20.07 -2.05
C MET A 138 0.77 20.39 -0.56
N LEU A 139 1.73 20.07 0.29
CA LEU A 139 1.63 20.19 1.75
C LEU A 139 1.64 21.65 2.23
N ASP A 140 2.35 22.54 1.53
CA ASP A 140 2.37 23.97 1.83
C ASP A 140 1.11 24.71 1.36
N SER A 141 0.33 24.11 0.46
CA SER A 141 -0.88 24.74 -0.07
C SER A 141 -1.94 24.96 1.02
N SER A 142 -2.64 26.10 0.93
CA SER A 142 -3.82 26.35 1.79
C SER A 142 -4.90 25.29 1.60
N GLN A 143 -5.02 24.74 0.38
CA GLN A 143 -5.98 23.69 0.05
C GLN A 143 -5.75 22.42 0.87
N PHE A 144 -4.50 22.06 1.18
CA PHE A 144 -4.19 20.88 2.00
C PHE A 144 -4.68 21.04 3.44
N ARG A 145 -4.55 22.26 4.00
CA ARG A 145 -5.00 22.59 5.35
C ARG A 145 -6.53 22.48 5.53
N GLU A 146 -7.28 22.53 4.44
CA GLU A 146 -8.75 22.39 4.46
C GLU A 146 -9.22 20.92 4.37
N LEU A 147 -8.31 19.96 4.17
CA LEU A 147 -8.64 18.54 3.98
C LEU A 147 -8.83 17.81 5.31
N ASN A 148 -10.00 18.01 5.94
CA ASN A 148 -10.31 17.44 7.26
C ASN A 148 -10.80 15.98 7.25
N HIS A 149 -10.97 15.36 6.08
CA HIS A 149 -11.46 13.98 5.89
C HIS A 149 -10.42 13.07 5.24
N VAL A 150 -9.15 13.45 5.30
CA VAL A 150 -8.01 12.61 4.94
C VAL A 150 -6.99 12.65 6.08
N LYS A 151 -6.31 11.54 6.32
CA LYS A 151 -5.17 11.47 7.25
C LYS A 151 -3.98 10.88 6.52
N ILE A 152 -2.88 11.63 6.41
CA ILE A 152 -1.64 11.12 5.84
C ILE A 152 -0.89 10.35 6.93
N LEU A 153 -0.70 9.04 6.72
CA LEU A 153 -0.01 8.16 7.67
C LEU A 153 1.47 7.94 7.33
N GLY A 154 1.91 8.38 6.15
CA GLY A 154 3.29 8.14 5.73
C GLY A 154 3.48 8.15 4.23
N VAL A 155 4.43 7.36 3.75
CA VAL A 155 4.85 7.31 2.35
C VAL A 155 4.78 5.89 1.78
N MET A 156 4.67 5.80 0.46
CA MET A 156 4.72 4.56 -0.29
C MET A 156 5.67 4.71 -1.48
N GLY A 157 6.40 3.65 -1.79
CA GLY A 157 7.24 3.60 -2.98
C GLY A 157 7.43 2.17 -3.48
N MET A 158 7.81 2.09 -4.76
CA MET A 158 8.18 0.86 -5.45
C MET A 158 9.54 1.05 -6.09
N ALA A 159 10.44 0.11 -5.86
CA ALA A 159 11.74 0.08 -6.52
C ALA A 159 11.60 -0.37 -7.99
N THR A 160 12.67 -0.17 -8.73
CA THR A 160 12.91 -0.74 -10.06
C THR A 160 12.83 -2.26 -10.00
N PHE A 161 12.19 -2.88 -11.00
CA PHE A 161 12.16 -4.33 -11.07
C PHE A 161 13.48 -4.82 -11.68
N THR A 162 14.44 -5.18 -10.81
CA THR A 162 15.81 -5.56 -11.17
C THR A 162 16.38 -6.55 -10.17
N ASP A 163 17.33 -7.37 -10.63
CA ASP A 163 18.09 -8.28 -9.75
C ASP A 163 19.23 -7.55 -9.01
N CYS A 164 19.49 -6.28 -9.34
CA CYS A 164 20.51 -5.46 -8.68
C CYS A 164 20.00 -4.93 -7.32
N MET A 165 20.22 -5.69 -6.25
CA MET A 165 19.76 -5.31 -4.91
C MET A 165 20.43 -4.05 -4.34
N ASP A 166 21.62 -3.67 -4.82
CA ASP A 166 22.25 -2.40 -4.48
C ASP A 166 21.46 -1.21 -5.03
N GLN A 167 20.90 -1.34 -6.24
CA GLN A 167 20.01 -0.33 -6.80
C GLN A 167 18.72 -0.26 -5.99
N VAL A 168 18.07 -1.40 -5.73
CA VAL A 168 16.84 -1.46 -4.94
C VAL A 168 17.02 -0.84 -3.55
N ARG A 169 18.15 -1.16 -2.89
CA ARG A 169 18.53 -0.58 -1.60
C ARG A 169 18.66 0.94 -1.66
N LYS A 170 19.32 1.47 -2.69
CA LYS A 170 19.47 2.93 -2.88
C LYS A 170 18.11 3.61 -3.02
N GLU A 171 17.19 3.01 -3.76
CA GLU A 171 15.84 3.55 -3.99
C GLU A 171 14.97 3.50 -2.72
N PHE A 172 15.00 2.40 -1.96
CA PHE A 172 14.33 2.33 -0.66
C PHE A 172 14.92 3.29 0.38
N ARG A 173 16.25 3.46 0.39
CA ARG A 173 16.91 4.47 1.23
C ARG A 173 16.45 5.89 0.89
N GLN A 174 16.25 6.18 -0.40
CA GLN A 174 15.70 7.45 -0.85
C GLN A 174 14.28 7.66 -0.28
N LEU A 175 13.40 6.66 -0.35
CA LEU A 175 12.06 6.75 0.24
C LEU A 175 12.10 7.00 1.75
N ALA A 176 12.95 6.29 2.48
CA ALA A 176 13.14 6.51 3.92
C ALA A 176 13.66 7.93 4.22
N GLY A 177 14.52 8.48 3.35
CA GLY A 177 14.96 9.88 3.42
C GLY A 177 13.81 10.88 3.22
N ILE A 178 12.93 10.63 2.24
CA ILE A 178 11.73 11.43 1.99
C ILE A 178 10.82 11.39 3.21
N PHE A 179 10.53 10.19 3.75
CA PHE A 179 9.73 10.03 4.97
C PHE A 179 10.27 10.87 6.12
N ARG A 180 11.58 10.77 6.43
CA ARG A 180 12.20 11.53 7.52
C ARG A 180 12.09 13.04 7.30
N THR A 181 12.27 13.50 6.06
CA THR A 181 12.15 14.91 5.71
C THR A 181 10.72 15.41 5.93
N LEU A 182 9.72 14.70 5.40
CA LEU A 182 8.32 15.05 5.59
C LEU A 182 7.90 15.00 7.06
N LYS A 183 8.36 13.99 7.81
CA LYS A 183 8.12 13.89 9.25
C LYS A 183 8.64 15.12 9.97
N ASN A 184 9.87 15.55 9.70
CA ASN A 184 10.47 16.70 10.38
C ASN A 184 9.82 18.04 10.00
N ASP A 185 9.55 18.23 8.71
CA ASP A 185 9.10 19.51 8.15
C ASP A 185 7.59 19.74 8.38
N TYR A 186 6.78 18.70 8.25
CA TYR A 186 5.31 18.81 8.21
C TYR A 186 4.56 18.02 9.30
N PHE A 187 5.10 16.88 9.74
CA PHE A 187 4.39 15.94 10.62
C PHE A 187 5.11 15.69 11.96
N ARG A 188 5.90 16.66 12.43
CA ARG A 188 6.83 16.47 13.58
C ARG A 188 6.12 16.04 14.85
N ASN A 189 4.93 16.58 15.06
CA ASN A 189 4.09 16.34 16.25
C ASN A 189 2.91 15.41 15.96
N ASP A 190 2.89 14.75 14.80
CA ASP A 190 1.81 13.83 14.42
C ASP A 190 2.32 12.39 14.42
N ASP A 191 2.12 11.68 15.53
CA ASP A 191 2.60 10.30 15.72
C ASP A 191 2.01 9.30 14.71
N HIS A 192 0.90 9.64 14.07
CA HIS A 192 0.27 8.81 13.04
C HIS A 192 1.03 8.82 11.71
N PHE A 193 1.89 9.82 11.46
CA PHE A 193 2.80 9.78 10.31
C PHE A 193 3.99 8.89 10.69
N CYS A 194 3.82 7.57 10.52
CA CYS A 194 4.77 6.54 10.93
C CYS A 194 5.03 5.49 9.86
N GLU A 195 4.26 5.47 8.76
CA GLU A 195 4.27 4.37 7.81
C GLU A 195 5.24 4.58 6.64
N ILE A 196 6.01 3.55 6.32
CA ILE A 196 6.82 3.43 5.10
C ILE A 196 6.42 2.13 4.42
N SER A 197 5.58 2.25 3.38
CA SER A 197 5.14 1.12 2.57
C SER A 197 6.09 0.90 1.40
N MET A 198 6.95 -0.10 1.50
CA MET A 198 7.89 -0.50 0.45
C MET A 198 8.28 -1.97 0.61
N GLY A 199 8.76 -2.59 -0.47
CA GLY A 199 9.02 -4.03 -0.50
C GLY A 199 7.83 -4.86 -0.97
N MET A 200 8.14 -5.81 -1.83
CA MET A 200 7.31 -6.82 -2.46
C MET A 200 8.01 -8.18 -2.35
N SER A 201 7.40 -9.25 -2.88
CA SER A 201 7.92 -10.61 -2.76
C SER A 201 9.43 -10.78 -3.02
N GLY A 202 10.01 -10.05 -3.99
CA GLY A 202 11.42 -10.22 -4.37
C GLY A 202 12.42 -9.34 -3.63
N ASP A 203 11.95 -8.29 -2.95
CA ASP A 203 12.82 -7.24 -2.40
C ASP A 203 12.43 -6.79 -0.98
N TYR A 204 11.41 -7.42 -0.37
CA TYR A 204 10.98 -7.07 0.99
C TYR A 204 12.09 -7.21 2.05
N PRO A 205 13.07 -8.15 1.98
CA PRO A 205 14.14 -8.19 2.99
C PRO A 205 14.98 -6.91 2.98
N VAL A 206 15.31 -6.40 1.78
CA VAL A 206 16.03 -5.13 1.61
C VAL A 206 15.18 -3.95 2.09
N ALA A 207 13.86 -3.99 1.83
CA ALA A 207 12.94 -2.98 2.32
C ALA A 207 12.92 -2.91 3.86
N LEU A 208 12.93 -4.06 4.55
CA LEU A 208 12.99 -4.12 6.02
C LEU A 208 14.28 -3.49 6.55
N GLU A 209 15.42 -3.82 5.95
CA GLU A 209 16.72 -3.26 6.34
C GLU A 209 16.78 -1.73 6.18
N GLU A 210 16.07 -1.17 5.19
CA GLU A 210 15.97 0.28 4.98
C GLU A 210 14.77 0.93 5.72
N GLY A 211 14.08 0.17 6.57
CA GLY A 211 13.10 0.69 7.53
C GLY A 211 11.63 0.62 7.11
N ALA A 212 11.25 -0.31 6.24
CA ALA A 212 9.84 -0.52 5.89
C ALA A 212 9.01 -0.91 7.12
N THR A 213 7.85 -0.26 7.29
CA THR A 213 6.85 -0.64 8.30
C THR A 213 5.72 -1.46 7.69
N MET A 214 5.66 -1.52 6.37
CA MET A 214 4.64 -2.26 5.64
C MET A 214 5.21 -2.87 4.36
N VAL A 215 5.07 -4.19 4.22
CA VAL A 215 5.54 -4.95 3.05
C VAL A 215 4.36 -5.54 2.29
N ARG A 216 4.44 -5.56 0.97
CA ARG A 216 3.32 -5.89 0.05
C ARG A 216 3.59 -7.18 -0.68
N ILE A 217 3.26 -8.31 -0.06
CA ILE A 217 3.67 -9.63 -0.54
C ILE A 217 2.50 -10.31 -1.27
N GLY A 218 2.77 -10.88 -2.45
CA GLY A 218 1.76 -11.56 -3.26
C GLY A 218 2.17 -12.99 -3.59
N SER A 219 3.15 -13.15 -4.48
CA SER A 219 3.57 -14.47 -4.97
C SER A 219 4.12 -15.41 -3.89
N LEU A 220 4.75 -14.90 -2.83
CA LEU A 220 5.19 -15.75 -1.72
C LEU A 220 4.02 -16.28 -0.88
N ILE A 221 2.85 -15.62 -0.92
CA ILE A 221 1.64 -16.07 -0.21
C ILE A 221 0.83 -17.00 -1.10
N PHE A 222 0.49 -16.54 -2.29
CA PHE A 222 -0.51 -17.16 -3.17
C PHE A 222 0.09 -17.93 -4.35
N GLY A 223 1.41 -18.10 -4.39
CA GLY A 223 2.15 -18.71 -5.49
C GLY A 223 2.28 -17.80 -6.71
N GLU A 224 3.08 -18.27 -7.68
CA GLU A 224 3.19 -17.62 -8.98
C GLU A 224 1.85 -17.64 -9.72
N ARG A 225 1.70 -16.74 -10.70
CA ARG A 225 0.49 -16.71 -11.52
C ARG A 225 0.45 -18.01 -12.33
N SER A 226 -0.65 -18.74 -12.24
CA SER A 226 -1.05 -19.64 -13.31
C SER A 226 -1.29 -18.77 -14.55
N CYS A 227 -0.31 -18.75 -15.45
CA CYS A 227 -0.49 -18.18 -16.77
C CYS A 227 -1.50 -19.09 -17.46
N ALA A 228 -2.78 -18.72 -17.46
CA ALA A 228 -3.75 -19.36 -18.33
C ALA A 228 -3.29 -19.10 -19.76
N ILE A 229 -2.83 -20.16 -20.44
CA ILE A 229 -2.55 -20.20 -21.87
C ILE A 229 -3.89 -20.15 -22.61
#